data_AF-G3J897-F1
#
_entry.id   AF-G3J897-F1
#
_cell.length_a   1.000
_cell.length_b   1.000
_cell.length_c   1.000
_cell.angle_alpha   90.00
_cell.angle_beta   90.00
_cell.angle_gamma   90.00
#
_symmetry.space_group_name_H-M   'P 1'
#
loop_
_entity.id
_entity.type
_entity.pdbx_description
1 polymer ?
#
loop_
_entity_poly.entity_id
_entity_poly.type
_entity_poly.pdbx_seq_one_letter_code
_entity_poly.pdbx_strand_id
1 'polypeptide(L)'
;MLLSEDPATARELRLHEAASSLQKLSRQLGALSQRHAELVAARAATDHAGAIATLDSRKFRTAKAASDAEAEAERVALQAADLAARLQELELQGVEGDVSAKRRDFVDDEVLLRLKVYRSLGIDIERDDKDGEWVRAVIRNDRKGDVHVVNMEKKFSRYFYANYFWKTL
;
A
#
# COMPACT_ATOMS: atom_id res chain seq x y z
N MET A 1 -85.82 -29.32 73.94
CA MET A 1 -84.37 -29.08 73.80
C MET A 1 -83.98 -29.51 72.40
N LEU A 2 -84.08 -28.61 71.43
CA LEU A 2 -83.59 -28.71 70.04
C LEU A 2 -84.11 -27.42 69.36
N LEU A 3 -83.37 -26.32 69.55
CA LEU A 3 -83.59 -25.08 68.83
C LEU A 3 -83.15 -25.33 67.38
N SER A 4 -84.09 -25.12 66.47
CA SER A 4 -83.88 -25.09 65.04
C SER A 4 -82.85 -24.01 64.69
N GLU A 5 -81.73 -24.41 64.10
CA GLU A 5 -80.87 -23.47 63.38
C GLU A 5 -81.63 -22.97 62.16
N ASP A 6 -81.98 -21.68 62.15
CA ASP A 6 -82.66 -21.05 61.02
C ASP A 6 -81.74 -21.03 59.78
N PRO A 7 -82.20 -21.54 58.62
CA PRO A 7 -81.39 -21.63 57.40
C PRO A 7 -80.96 -20.27 56.83
N ALA A 8 -81.66 -19.19 57.21
CA ALA A 8 -81.30 -17.82 56.87
C ALA A 8 -79.97 -17.40 57.54
N THR A 9 -79.80 -17.75 58.82
CA THR A 9 -78.62 -17.40 59.63
C THR A 9 -77.36 -18.11 59.12
N ALA A 10 -77.48 -19.36 58.69
CA ALA A 10 -76.37 -20.10 58.09
C ALA A 10 -75.92 -19.53 56.73
N ARG A 11 -76.85 -18.96 55.96
CA ARG A 11 -76.56 -18.30 54.67
C ARG A 11 -75.86 -16.95 54.88
N GLU A 12 -76.32 -16.18 55.85
CA GLU A 12 -75.71 -14.91 56.27
C GLU A 12 -74.23 -15.12 56.68
N LEU A 13 -73.97 -16.16 57.48
CA LEU A 13 -72.62 -16.50 57.94
C LEU A 13 -71.68 -16.83 56.77
N ARG A 14 -72.13 -17.67 55.82
CA ARG A 14 -71.35 -18.02 54.62
C ARG A 14 -71.06 -16.82 53.72
N LEU A 15 -72.03 -15.91 53.57
CA LEU A 15 -71.83 -14.66 52.82
C LEU A 15 -70.80 -13.76 53.49
N HIS A 16 -70.86 -13.66 54.82
CA HIS A 16 -69.89 -12.86 55.56
C HIS A 16 -68.47 -13.46 55.47
N GLU A 17 -68.34 -14.78 55.59
CA GLU A 17 -67.05 -15.47 55.41
C GLU A 17 -66.47 -15.24 54.02
N ALA A 18 -67.29 -15.43 52.97
CA ALA A 18 -66.89 -15.19 51.58
C ALA A 18 -66.46 -13.73 51.36
N ALA A 19 -67.24 -12.76 51.85
CA ALA A 19 -66.90 -11.34 51.77
C ALA A 19 -65.58 -11.02 52.49
N SER A 20 -65.37 -11.61 53.67
CA SER A 20 -64.12 -11.43 54.43
C SER A 20 -62.91 -12.02 53.69
N SER A 21 -63.07 -13.18 53.05
CA SER A 21 -62.03 -13.80 52.23
C SER A 21 -61.71 -12.97 50.99
N LEU A 22 -62.74 -12.44 50.30
CA LEU A 22 -62.58 -11.57 49.15
C LEU A 22 -61.84 -10.29 49.53
N GLN A 23 -62.17 -9.70 50.68
CA GLN A 23 -61.50 -8.50 51.15
C GLN A 23 -60.03 -8.77 51.52
N LYS A 24 -59.73 -9.93 52.12
CA LYS A 24 -58.35 -10.36 52.39
C LYS A 24 -57.58 -10.57 51.09
N LEU A 25 -58.14 -11.29 50.12
CA LEU A 25 -57.53 -11.55 48.82
C LEU A 25 -57.32 -10.26 48.03
N SER A 26 -58.26 -9.33 48.07
CA SER A 26 -58.14 -8.01 47.43
C SER A 26 -56.97 -7.21 48.01
N ARG A 27 -56.82 -7.18 49.34
CA ARG A 27 -55.67 -6.52 50.00
C ARG A 27 -54.35 -7.20 49.65
N GLN A 28 -54.33 -8.54 49.62
CA GLN A 28 -53.14 -9.31 49.22
C GLN A 28 -52.75 -9.03 47.77
N LEU A 29 -53.73 -8.98 46.87
CA LEU A 29 -53.51 -8.65 45.47
C LEU A 29 -52.94 -7.23 45.32
N GLY A 30 -53.50 -6.25 46.04
CA GLY A 30 -52.96 -4.88 46.06
C GLY A 30 -51.50 -4.83 46.53
N ALA A 31 -51.17 -5.53 47.62
CA ALA A 31 -49.80 -5.60 48.14
C ALA A 31 -48.84 -6.29 47.16
N LEU A 32 -49.27 -7.37 46.51
CA LEU A 32 -48.47 -8.07 45.50
C LEU A 32 -48.29 -7.25 44.23
N SER A 33 -49.32 -6.56 43.76
CA SER A 33 -49.21 -5.68 42.58
C SER A 33 -48.25 -4.54 42.83
N GLN A 34 -48.28 -3.95 44.03
CA GLN A 34 -47.40 -2.86 44.39
C GLN A 34 -45.94 -3.33 44.49
N ARG A 35 -45.70 -4.47 45.16
CA ARG A 35 -44.36 -5.11 45.18
C ARG A 35 -43.86 -5.47 43.79
N HIS A 36 -44.73 -5.99 42.93
CA HIS A 36 -44.36 -6.30 41.55
C HIS A 36 -43.95 -5.03 40.79
N ALA A 37 -44.71 -3.94 40.91
CA ALA A 37 -44.37 -2.66 40.29
C ALA A 37 -43.01 -2.13 40.79
N GLU A 38 -42.75 -2.22 42.10
CA GLU A 38 -41.47 -1.84 42.71
C GLU A 38 -40.31 -2.69 42.17
N LEU A 39 -40.47 -4.01 42.10
CA LEU A 39 -39.44 -4.92 41.58
C LEU A 39 -39.17 -4.70 40.09
N VAL A 40 -40.21 -4.45 39.29
CA VAL A 40 -40.06 -4.14 37.86
C VAL A 40 -39.32 -2.81 37.68
N ALA A 41 -39.67 -1.78 38.45
CA ALA A 41 -38.99 -0.50 38.40
C ALA A 41 -37.50 -0.62 38.81
N ALA A 42 -37.22 -1.35 39.89
CA ALA A 42 -35.85 -1.59 40.34
C ALA A 42 -35.02 -2.35 39.28
N ARG A 43 -35.60 -3.38 38.67
CA ARG A 43 -34.93 -4.16 37.62
C ARG A 43 -34.68 -3.34 36.35
N ALA A 44 -35.65 -2.52 35.93
CA ALA A 44 -35.48 -1.63 34.79
C ALA A 44 -34.30 -0.65 35.01
N ALA A 45 -34.15 -0.13 36.23
CA ALA A 45 -33.04 0.73 36.58
C ALA A 45 -31.68 -0.01 36.55
N THR A 46 -31.60 -1.23 37.08
CA THR A 46 -30.35 -2.02 37.05
C THR A 46 -29.96 -2.43 35.64
N ASP A 47 -30.93 -2.83 34.82
CA ASP A 47 -30.70 -3.22 33.43
C ASP A 47 -30.23 -2.01 32.60
N HIS A 48 -30.83 -0.84 32.85
CA HIS A 48 -30.39 0.42 32.23
C HIS A 48 -28.97 0.81 32.64
N ALA A 49 -28.63 0.72 33.92
CA ALA A 49 -27.28 1.00 34.42
C ALA A 49 -26.25 0.05 33.79
N GLY A 50 -26.56 -1.24 33.66
CA GLY A 50 -25.70 -2.21 32.99
C GLY A 50 -25.50 -1.91 31.50
N ALA A 51 -26.57 -1.48 30.81
CA ALA A 51 -26.50 -1.06 29.41
C ALA A 51 -25.61 0.17 29.23
N ILE A 52 -25.74 1.19 30.10
CA ILE A 52 -24.89 2.39 30.10
C ILE A 52 -23.42 2.02 30.31
N ALA A 53 -23.10 1.22 31.33
CA ALA A 53 -21.71 0.81 31.61
C ALA A 53 -21.08 0.06 30.43
N THR A 54 -21.87 -0.76 29.74
CA THR A 54 -21.44 -1.48 28.54
C THR A 54 -21.18 -0.51 27.38
N LEU A 55 -22.06 0.46 27.17
CA LEU A 55 -21.91 1.49 26.14
C LEU A 55 -20.70 2.38 26.42
N ASP A 56 -20.47 2.78 27.66
CA ASP A 56 -19.33 3.60 28.04
C ASP A 56 -18.01 2.85 27.84
N SER A 57 -17.98 1.57 28.21
CA SER A 57 -16.84 0.70 27.92
C SER A 57 -16.57 0.58 26.41
N ARG A 58 -17.61 0.49 25.60
CA ARG A 58 -17.48 0.45 24.13
C ARG A 58 -17.01 1.79 23.58
N LYS A 59 -17.59 2.90 24.01
CA LYS A 59 -17.18 4.26 23.61
C LYS A 59 -15.71 4.49 23.93
N PHE A 60 -15.27 4.13 25.14
CA PHE A 60 -13.87 4.26 25.55
C PHE A 60 -12.93 3.42 24.67
N ARG A 61 -13.28 2.15 24.42
CA ARG A 61 -12.48 1.29 23.54
C ARG A 61 -12.40 1.82 22.12
N THR A 62 -13.51 2.28 21.56
CA THR A 62 -13.55 2.85 20.20
C THR A 62 -12.76 4.15 20.12
N ALA A 63 -12.90 5.04 21.10
CA ALA A 63 -12.13 6.29 21.16
C ALA A 63 -10.63 6.02 21.28
N LYS A 64 -10.24 5.05 22.11
CA LYS A 64 -8.84 4.63 22.21
C LYS A 64 -8.31 4.07 20.89
N ALA A 65 -9.05 3.15 20.26
CA ALA A 65 -8.65 2.57 18.98
C ALA A 65 -8.53 3.64 17.88
N ALA A 66 -9.42 4.65 17.88
CA ALA A 66 -9.33 5.78 16.96
C ALA A 66 -8.08 6.63 17.22
N SER A 67 -7.80 6.97 18.49
CA SER A 67 -6.60 7.73 18.87
C SER A 67 -5.30 6.99 18.53
N ASP A 68 -5.24 5.67 18.76
CA ASP A 68 -4.09 4.85 18.40
C ASP A 68 -3.89 4.81 16.87
N ALA A 69 -4.99 4.74 16.09
CA ALA A 69 -4.95 4.77 14.63
C ALA A 69 -4.52 6.14 14.08
N GLU A 70 -4.96 7.24 14.69
CA GLU A 70 -4.55 8.61 14.35
C GLU A 70 -3.06 8.81 14.59
N ALA A 71 -2.53 8.38 15.74
CA ALA A 71 -1.10 8.46 16.05
C ALA A 71 -0.24 7.67 15.04
N GLU A 72 -0.70 6.49 14.63
CA GLU A 72 -0.01 5.69 13.61
C GLU A 72 -0.09 6.36 12.23
N ALA A 73 -1.24 6.93 11.86
CA ALA A 73 -1.40 7.66 10.61
C ALA A 73 -0.47 8.89 10.54
N GLU A 74 -0.35 9.66 11.63
CA GLU A 74 0.60 10.78 11.73
C GLU A 74 2.04 10.30 11.58
N ARG A 75 2.41 9.19 12.22
CA ARG A 75 3.75 8.60 12.09
C ARG A 75 4.06 8.21 10.65
N VAL A 76 3.14 7.52 9.98
CA VAL A 76 3.31 7.10 8.58
C VAL A 76 3.34 8.31 7.64
N ALA A 77 2.53 9.34 7.90
CA ALA A 77 2.53 10.58 7.13
C ALA A 77 3.88 11.30 7.22
N LEU A 78 4.49 11.37 8.42
CA LEU A 78 5.83 11.94 8.59
C LEU A 78 6.90 11.13 7.84
N GLN A 79 6.83 9.79 7.89
CA GLN A 79 7.74 8.94 7.12
C GLN A 79 7.58 9.13 5.61
N ALA A 80 6.35 9.23 5.12
CA ALA A 80 6.07 9.50 3.72
C ALA A 80 6.60 10.87 3.28
N ALA A 81 6.47 11.90 4.12
CA ALA A 81 7.00 13.22 3.86
C ALA A 81 8.54 13.24 3.81
N ASP A 82 9.21 12.56 4.74
CA ASP A 82 10.68 12.42 4.74
C ASP A 82 11.18 11.68 3.49
N LEU A 83 10.52 10.57 3.13
CA LEU A 83 10.86 9.82 1.91
C LEU A 83 10.62 10.64 0.63
N ALA A 84 9.53 11.40 0.57
CA ALA A 84 9.25 12.29 -0.55
C ALA A 84 10.31 13.40 -0.66
N ALA A 85 10.73 13.99 0.46
CA ALA A 85 11.80 14.99 0.48
C ALA A 85 13.15 14.41 0.01
N ARG A 86 13.52 13.21 0.46
CA ARG A 86 14.72 12.51 0.00
C ARG A 86 14.66 12.17 -1.49
N LEU A 87 13.49 11.76 -1.98
CA LEU A 87 13.29 11.48 -3.39
C LEU A 87 13.46 12.75 -4.22
N GLN A 88 12.89 13.88 -3.79
CA GLN A 88 13.10 15.18 -4.43
C GLN A 88 14.58 15.59 -4.41
N GLU A 89 15.28 15.37 -3.30
CA GLU A 89 16.72 15.65 -3.21
C GLU A 89 17.51 14.81 -4.21
N LEU A 90 17.22 13.52 -4.35
CA LEU A 90 17.85 12.63 -5.33
C LEU A 90 17.49 13.00 -6.78
N GLU A 91 16.25 13.41 -7.04
CA GLU A 91 15.84 13.91 -8.36
C GLU A 91 16.58 15.20 -8.74
N LEU A 92 16.80 16.10 -7.76
CA LEU A 92 17.53 17.35 -7.94
C LEU A 92 19.04 17.13 -8.10
N GLN A 93 19.63 16.20 -7.33
CA GLN A 93 21.02 15.77 -7.52
C GLN A 93 21.20 15.11 -8.89
N GLY A 94 20.13 14.54 -9.46
CA GLY A 94 20.21 13.76 -10.67
C GLY A 94 21.11 12.54 -10.48
N VAL A 95 21.35 11.78 -11.54
CA VAL A 95 22.33 10.69 -11.51
C VAL A 95 23.73 11.33 -11.48
N GLU A 96 24.22 11.73 -10.30
CA GLU A 96 25.56 12.34 -10.15
C GLU A 96 26.71 11.39 -10.53
N GLY A 97 26.41 10.13 -10.86
CA GLY A 97 27.32 9.23 -11.58
C GLY A 97 27.47 9.52 -13.09
N ASP A 98 26.69 10.44 -13.66
CA ASP A 98 26.56 10.62 -15.11
C ASP A 98 27.42 11.76 -15.68
N VAL A 99 28.13 12.56 -14.87
CA VAL A 99 29.05 13.57 -15.46
C VAL A 99 30.18 12.90 -16.25
N SER A 100 30.56 11.67 -15.85
CA SER A 100 31.51 10.84 -16.57
C SER A 100 30.85 10.12 -17.76
N ALA A 101 29.63 9.62 -17.63
CA ALA A 101 28.92 8.94 -18.70
C ALA A 101 28.46 9.91 -19.81
N LYS A 102 28.01 11.12 -19.48
CA LYS A 102 27.74 12.19 -20.45
C LYS A 102 28.98 12.63 -21.23
N ARG A 103 30.16 12.71 -20.60
CA ARG A 103 31.44 12.93 -21.34
C ARG A 103 31.79 11.75 -22.22
N ARG A 104 31.52 10.53 -21.76
CA ARG A 104 31.73 9.30 -22.52
C ARG A 104 30.84 9.27 -23.75
N ASP A 105 29.56 9.60 -23.62
CA ASP A 105 28.61 9.69 -24.73
C ASP A 105 29.07 10.72 -25.78
N PHE A 106 29.53 11.91 -25.38
CA PHE A 106 30.05 12.90 -26.34
C PHE A 106 31.33 12.42 -27.05
N VAL A 107 32.24 11.76 -26.34
CA VAL A 107 33.49 11.23 -26.92
C VAL A 107 33.21 10.03 -27.82
N ASP A 108 32.32 9.14 -27.38
CA ASP A 108 31.90 7.96 -28.12
C ASP A 108 31.13 8.38 -29.38
N ASP A 109 30.27 9.40 -29.30
CA ASP A 109 29.61 10.01 -30.46
C ASP A 109 30.60 10.62 -31.45
N GLU A 110 31.63 11.33 -30.97
CA GLU A 110 32.68 11.87 -31.85
C GLU A 110 33.46 10.75 -32.54
N VAL A 111 33.83 9.70 -31.82
CA VAL A 111 34.55 8.54 -32.37
C VAL A 111 33.69 7.78 -33.37
N LEU A 112 32.40 7.57 -33.05
CA LEU A 112 31.42 6.93 -33.94
C LEU A 112 31.21 7.76 -35.21
N LEU A 113 31.12 9.08 -35.09
CA LEU A 113 30.97 9.97 -36.24
C LEU A 113 32.22 9.93 -37.13
N ARG A 114 33.42 9.99 -36.54
CA ARG A 114 34.68 9.83 -37.27
C ARG A 114 34.75 8.46 -37.97
N LEU A 115 34.34 7.38 -37.30
CA LEU A 115 34.30 6.04 -37.89
C LEU A 115 33.29 5.94 -39.05
N LYS A 116 32.13 6.60 -38.92
CA LYS A 116 31.13 6.68 -39.99
C LYS A 116 31.66 7.44 -41.20
N VAL A 117 32.42 8.53 -40.99
CA VAL A 117 33.10 9.25 -42.06
C VAL A 117 34.08 8.32 -42.78
N TYR A 118 34.99 7.65 -42.07
CA TYR A 118 35.94 6.73 -42.70
C TYR A 118 35.27 5.58 -43.48
N ARG A 119 34.16 5.04 -42.97
CA ARG A 119 33.36 4.04 -43.69
C ARG A 119 32.69 4.61 -44.94
N SER A 120 32.20 5.86 -44.88
CA SER A 120 31.61 6.54 -46.04
C SER A 120 32.65 6.85 -47.12
N LEU A 121 33.92 6.97 -46.76
CA LEU A 121 35.03 7.04 -47.72
C LEU A 121 35.38 5.67 -48.34
N GLY A 122 34.64 4.60 -48.00
CA GLY A 122 34.82 3.27 -48.57
C GLY A 122 35.95 2.47 -47.92
N ILE A 123 36.44 2.87 -46.75
CA ILE A 123 37.48 2.15 -46.00
C ILE A 123 36.80 1.26 -44.95
N ASP A 124 36.82 -0.04 -45.19
CA ASP A 124 36.38 -1.07 -44.25
C ASP A 124 37.61 -1.78 -43.66
N ILE A 125 37.64 -1.98 -42.34
CA ILE A 125 38.74 -2.66 -41.67
C ILE A 125 38.19 -3.92 -41.01
N GLU A 126 38.79 -5.06 -41.32
CA GLU A 126 38.43 -6.37 -40.81
C GLU A 126 39.45 -6.82 -39.75
N ARG A 127 38.94 -7.23 -38.60
CA ARG A 127 39.73 -7.89 -37.54
C ARG A 127 39.72 -9.39 -37.74
N ASP A 128 40.83 -10.04 -37.38
CA ASP A 128 40.84 -11.49 -37.25
C ASP A 128 40.19 -11.90 -35.92
N ASP A 129 39.27 -12.85 -36.00
CA ASP A 129 38.45 -13.34 -34.88
C ASP A 129 39.28 -14.03 -33.78
N LYS A 130 40.53 -14.40 -34.07
CA LYS A 130 41.38 -15.18 -33.16
C LYS A 130 42.32 -14.34 -32.30
N ASP A 131 42.95 -13.32 -32.88
CA ASP A 131 44.00 -12.54 -32.20
C ASP A 131 43.61 -11.07 -31.94
N GLY A 132 42.44 -10.63 -32.42
CA GLY A 132 41.92 -9.28 -32.21
C GLY A 132 42.71 -8.15 -32.89
N GLU A 133 43.77 -8.50 -33.61
CA GLU A 133 44.61 -7.62 -34.41
C GLU A 133 43.91 -7.25 -35.74
N TRP A 134 44.18 -6.03 -36.23
CA TRP A 134 43.64 -5.55 -37.50
C TRP A 134 44.45 -6.12 -38.66
N VAL A 135 43.91 -7.12 -39.35
CA VAL A 135 44.66 -7.88 -40.36
C VAL A 135 44.39 -7.39 -41.77
N ARG A 136 43.17 -6.95 -42.10
CA ARG A 136 42.82 -6.58 -43.49
C ARG A 136 42.08 -5.24 -43.55
N ALA A 137 42.44 -4.42 -44.53
CA ALA A 137 41.70 -3.21 -44.90
C ALA A 137 41.22 -3.34 -46.34
N VAL A 138 39.93 -3.09 -46.57
CA VAL A 138 39.29 -3.09 -47.88
C VAL A 138 38.94 -1.65 -48.22
N ILE A 139 39.46 -1.14 -49.33
CA ILE A 139 39.23 0.23 -49.81
C ILE A 139 38.42 0.12 -51.09
N ARG A 140 37.20 0.67 -51.08
CA ARG A 140 36.30 0.68 -52.23
C ARG A 140 36.24 2.10 -52.79
N ASN A 141 36.71 2.26 -54.03
CA ASN A 141 36.59 3.53 -54.73
C ASN A 141 35.30 3.53 -55.56
N ASP A 142 34.23 4.13 -55.03
CA ASP A 142 32.91 4.16 -55.66
C ASP A 142 32.89 4.92 -57.01
N ARG A 143 33.89 5.80 -57.26
CA ARG A 143 33.99 6.56 -58.51
C ARG A 143 34.66 5.77 -59.64
N LYS A 144 35.60 4.88 -59.31
CA LYS A 144 36.34 4.07 -60.29
C LYS A 144 35.85 2.63 -60.38
N GLY A 145 35.07 2.16 -59.40
CA GLY A 145 34.59 0.78 -59.31
C GLY A 145 35.66 -0.22 -58.82
N ASP A 146 36.82 0.27 -58.37
CA ASP A 146 37.94 -0.57 -57.94
C ASP A 146 37.89 -0.89 -56.44
N VAL A 147 38.20 -2.14 -56.09
CA VAL A 147 38.30 -2.61 -54.70
C VAL A 147 39.73 -3.06 -54.43
N HIS A 148 40.41 -2.35 -53.54
CA HIS A 148 41.76 -2.68 -53.10
C HIS A 148 41.72 -3.36 -51.73
N VAL A 149 42.09 -4.64 -51.69
CA VAL A 149 42.26 -5.39 -50.43
C VAL A 149 43.72 -5.33 -50.02
N VAL A 150 44.00 -4.73 -48.88
CA VAL A 150 45.35 -4.56 -48.32
C VAL A 150 45.48 -5.37 -47.04
N ASN A 151 46.43 -6.30 -47.01
CA ASN A 151 46.81 -7.02 -45.79
C ASN A 151 47.75 -6.14 -44.94
N MET A 152 47.37 -5.84 -43.71
CA MET A 152 48.10 -4.96 -42.80
C MET A 152 49.19 -5.74 -42.06
N GLU A 153 50.28 -6.07 -42.76
CA GLU A 153 51.45 -6.70 -42.15
C GLU A 153 52.31 -5.67 -41.39
N LYS A 154 52.85 -6.05 -40.22
CA LYS A 154 53.76 -5.23 -39.39
C LYS A 154 55.12 -4.92 -40.07
N LYS A 155 55.33 -5.37 -41.30
CA LYS A 155 56.57 -5.20 -42.08
C LYS A 155 56.69 -3.83 -42.76
N PHE A 156 55.58 -3.13 -42.98
CA PHE A 156 55.57 -1.83 -43.64
C PHE A 156 55.32 -0.69 -42.64
N SER A 157 55.93 0.47 -42.89
CA SER A 157 55.75 1.67 -42.06
C SER A 157 54.31 2.20 -42.17
N ARG A 158 53.77 2.76 -41.08
CA ARG A 158 52.47 3.45 -41.08
C ARG A 158 52.37 4.52 -42.17
N TYR A 159 53.48 5.18 -42.49
CA TYR A 159 53.55 6.21 -43.53
C TYR A 159 53.34 5.63 -44.95
N PHE A 160 53.77 4.38 -45.17
CA PHE A 160 53.56 3.69 -46.44
C PHE A 160 52.08 3.37 -46.66
N TYR A 161 51.42 2.81 -45.64
CA TYR A 161 49.98 2.52 -45.69
C TYR A 161 49.13 3.77 -45.88
N ALA A 162 49.44 4.85 -45.14
CA ALA A 162 48.71 6.11 -45.28
C ALA A 162 48.79 6.67 -46.72
N ASN A 163 49.99 6.73 -47.30
CA ASN A 163 50.15 7.20 -48.69
C ASN A 163 49.47 6.28 -49.71
N TYR A 164 49.48 4.96 -49.48
CA TYR A 164 48.81 4.02 -50.36
C TYR A 164 47.29 4.18 -50.30
N PHE A 165 46.71 4.35 -49.11
CA PHE A 165 45.28 4.58 -48.92
C PHE A 165 44.85 5.88 -49.61
N TRP A 166 45.58 6.98 -49.40
CA TRP A 166 45.29 8.26 -50.07
C TRP A 166 45.42 8.21 -51.60
N LYS A 167 46.26 7.32 -52.15
CA LYS A 167 46.38 7.14 -53.60
C LYS A 167 45.28 6.26 -54.22
N THR A 168 44.67 5.38 -53.42
CA THR A 168 43.69 4.38 -53.88
C THR A 168 42.23 4.80 -53.64
N LEU A 169 42.00 5.78 -52.76
CA LEU A 169 40.75 6.53 -52.61
C LEU A 169 40.33 7.27 -53.89
#